data_AF-A0AAI9WN22-F1
#
_entry.id   AF-A0AAI9WN22-F1
#
_cell.length_a   1.000
_cell.length_b   1.000
_cell.length_c   1.000
_cell.angle_alpha   90.00
_cell.angle_beta   90.00
_cell.angle_gamma   90.00
#
_symmetry.space_group_name_H-M   'P 1'
#
loop_
_entity.id
_entity.type
_entity.pdbx_description
1 polymer ?
#
loop_
_entity_poly.entity_id
_entity_poly.type
_entity_poly.pdbx_seq_one_letter_code
_entity_poly.pdbx_strand_id
1 'polypeptide(L)'
;MTKRLLPSLSFLLLPLMAETALAMPGAPMLPLAHFAPGCGDLSAGRAVILHPAEGPVYENDLPDWAEVLQITVMHYESSGEFERRRQKTVSDMEAALESPRGAVKLPRAVRKDRRVIPFPEELKRFDLRMSQGDDLQKKVFLLIDGDDEAQRRWAKTVLDEEARRKGIAAAQVVLISGKRSLVLKELGNHAALVRVLLDQGGQMRRMLGVSALPVRAAFSLEGWKVETEALEEHA
;
A
#
# COMPACT_ATOMS: atom_id res chain seq x y z
N MET A 1 -12.89 19.05 33.48
CA MET A 1 -12.98 17.60 33.19
C MET A 1 -13.92 17.40 32.02
N THR A 2 -13.38 17.10 30.84
CA THR A 2 -14.16 16.58 29.71
C THR A 2 -13.20 15.81 28.80
N LYS A 3 -13.29 14.48 28.87
CA LYS A 3 -12.62 13.55 27.96
C LYS A 3 -13.22 13.74 26.56
N ARG A 4 -12.40 13.90 25.52
CA ARG A 4 -12.83 13.64 24.14
C ARG A 4 -11.80 12.74 23.45
N LEU A 5 -12.34 11.64 22.97
CA LEU A 5 -11.70 10.54 22.28
C LEU A 5 -11.24 10.97 20.88
N LEU A 6 -10.05 10.54 20.51
CA LEU A 6 -9.46 10.64 19.17
C LEU A 6 -10.29 9.82 18.16
N PRO A 7 -10.61 10.35 16.96
CA PRO A 7 -10.88 9.51 15.81
C PRO A 7 -9.55 9.10 15.17
N SER A 8 -9.31 7.79 15.17
CA SER A 8 -8.29 7.11 14.39
C SER A 8 -8.45 7.41 12.89
N LEU A 9 -7.47 8.09 12.30
CA LEU A 9 -7.36 8.27 10.86
C LEU A 9 -6.87 6.98 10.22
N SER A 10 -7.81 6.23 9.66
CA SER A 10 -7.60 5.09 8.80
C SER A 10 -6.73 5.45 7.60
N PHE A 11 -5.72 4.61 7.34
CA PHE A 11 -4.90 4.58 6.14
C PHE A 11 -5.75 4.64 4.87
N LEU A 12 -5.55 5.67 4.05
CA LEU A 12 -6.00 5.69 2.65
C LEU A 12 -5.04 4.81 1.83
N LEU A 13 -5.31 3.50 1.81
CA LEU A 13 -4.94 2.59 0.73
C LEU A 13 -6.22 2.36 -0.08
N LEU A 14 -6.46 3.19 -1.10
CA LEU A 14 -7.42 2.88 -2.14
C LEU A 14 -6.76 1.91 -3.12
N PRO A 15 -7.30 0.70 -3.33
CA PRO A 15 -6.95 -0.08 -4.51
C PRO A 15 -7.63 0.55 -5.72
N LEU A 16 -6.83 0.64 -6.79
CA LEU A 16 -7.30 0.79 -8.16
C LEU A 16 -8.39 -0.25 -8.44
N MET A 17 -9.49 0.23 -9.03
CA MET A 17 -10.57 -0.57 -9.58
C MET A 17 -10.02 -1.65 -10.52
N ALA A 18 -9.86 -2.86 -9.98
CA ALA A 18 -9.89 -4.09 -10.75
C ALA A 18 -11.12 -4.83 -10.24
N GLU A 19 -11.97 -5.26 -11.16
CA GLU A 19 -13.11 -6.13 -10.94
C GLU A 19 -12.66 -7.44 -10.32
N THR A 20 -12.42 -7.45 -9.01
CA THR A 20 -12.52 -8.64 -8.19
C THR A 20 -13.73 -8.43 -7.31
N ALA A 21 -14.90 -8.66 -7.91
CA ALA A 21 -16.07 -9.05 -7.15
C ALA A 21 -15.61 -10.18 -6.22
N LEU A 22 -15.60 -9.91 -4.92
CA LEU A 22 -15.49 -10.95 -3.91
C LEU A 22 -16.82 -11.71 -3.98
N ALA A 23 -16.93 -12.59 -4.99
CA ALA A 23 -18.09 -13.42 -5.19
C ALA A 23 -18.16 -14.37 -4.00
N MET A 24 -18.99 -14.04 -3.01
CA MET A 24 -19.51 -15.05 -2.11
C MET A 24 -20.24 -16.06 -3.00
N PRO A 25 -19.89 -17.35 -2.98
CA PRO A 25 -20.60 -18.33 -3.77
C PRO A 25 -22.06 -18.35 -3.29
N GLY A 26 -23.00 -17.91 -4.15
CA GLY A 26 -24.44 -17.95 -3.89
C GLY A 26 -25.20 -16.61 -3.88
N ALA A 27 -24.53 -15.45 -3.95
CA ALA A 27 -25.24 -14.17 -4.06
C ALA A 27 -25.58 -13.86 -5.54
N PRO A 28 -26.86 -13.59 -5.91
CA PRO A 28 -27.19 -13.16 -7.26
C PRO A 28 -26.57 -11.78 -7.51
N MET A 29 -25.61 -11.69 -8.43
CA MET A 29 -25.06 -10.42 -8.89
C MET A 29 -26.11 -9.70 -9.76
N LEU A 30 -26.79 -8.71 -9.20
CA LEU A 30 -27.58 -7.78 -10.00
C LEU A 30 -26.70 -6.59 -10.41
N PRO A 31 -26.65 -6.22 -11.70
CA PRO A 31 -25.89 -5.05 -12.15
C PRO A 31 -26.56 -3.76 -11.67
N LEU A 32 -25.78 -2.91 -10.97
CA LEU A 32 -26.17 -1.60 -10.44
C LEU A 32 -26.61 -0.56 -11.51
N ALA A 33 -26.59 -0.92 -12.80
CA ALA A 33 -26.92 -0.03 -13.91
C ALA A 33 -28.43 0.23 -14.10
N HIS A 34 -29.32 -0.47 -13.39
CA HIS A 34 -30.77 -0.33 -13.57
C HIS A 34 -31.46 0.68 -12.63
N PHE A 35 -30.75 1.32 -11.69
CA PHE A 35 -31.42 2.07 -10.62
C PHE A 35 -31.39 3.61 -10.67
N ALA A 36 -30.85 4.25 -11.72
CA ALA A 36 -31.03 5.71 -11.84
C ALA A 36 -30.79 6.27 -13.24
N PRO A 37 -31.81 6.35 -14.12
CA PRO A 37 -31.80 7.32 -15.19
C PRO A 37 -32.21 8.70 -14.62
N GLY A 38 -31.29 9.65 -14.61
CA GLY A 38 -31.62 11.09 -14.55
C GLY A 38 -31.76 11.71 -13.16
N CYS A 39 -30.65 11.84 -12.42
CA CYS A 39 -30.55 12.91 -11.42
C CYS A 39 -30.14 14.22 -12.12
N GLY A 40 -31.13 14.92 -12.66
CA GLY A 40 -30.99 16.28 -13.17
C GLY A 40 -30.94 17.31 -12.03
N ASP A 41 -29.97 18.19 -12.13
CA ASP A 41 -29.89 19.57 -11.61
C ASP A 41 -30.76 19.94 -10.38
N LEU A 42 -30.12 20.05 -9.21
CA LEU A 42 -30.74 20.39 -7.91
C LEU A 42 -30.98 21.91 -7.72
N SER A 43 -30.90 22.72 -8.77
CA SER A 43 -30.94 24.19 -8.66
C SER A 43 -32.32 24.85 -8.84
N ALA A 44 -33.38 24.08 -9.08
CA ALA A 44 -34.74 24.63 -9.15
C ALA A 44 -35.52 24.32 -7.86
N GLY A 45 -35.93 25.36 -7.12
CA GLY A 45 -36.77 25.28 -5.92
C GLY A 45 -38.17 24.70 -6.18
N ARG A 46 -38.25 23.42 -6.53
CA ARG A 46 -39.49 22.65 -6.61
C ARG A 46 -39.79 22.06 -5.23
N ALA A 47 -41.03 22.24 -4.79
CA ALA A 47 -41.53 21.58 -3.60
C ALA A 47 -41.31 20.07 -3.73
N VAL A 48 -40.55 19.49 -2.80
CA VAL A 48 -40.44 18.04 -2.65
C VAL A 48 -41.80 17.56 -2.17
N ILE A 49 -42.61 17.02 -3.08
CA ILE A 49 -43.84 16.33 -2.72
C ILE A 49 -43.39 14.99 -2.11
N LEU A 50 -43.41 14.92 -0.78
CA LEU A 50 -43.30 13.65 -0.06
C LEU A 50 -44.61 12.90 -0.31
N HIS A 51 -44.60 12.01 -1.30
CA HIS A 51 -45.68 11.05 -1.43
C HIS A 51 -45.65 10.15 -0.18
N PRO A 52 -46.77 9.97 0.55
CA PRO A 52 -46.86 8.89 1.52
C PRO A 52 -46.53 7.59 0.80
N ALA A 53 -45.86 6.66 1.48
CA ALA A 53 -45.53 5.34 0.93
C ALA A 53 -46.83 4.55 0.72
N GLU A 54 -47.55 4.86 -0.35
CA GLU A 54 -48.80 4.23 -0.75
C GLU A 54 -48.48 3.10 -1.73
N GLY A 55 -48.55 1.88 -1.19
CA GLY A 55 -48.39 0.62 -1.90
C GLY A 55 -48.45 -0.53 -0.90
N PRO A 56 -48.83 -1.75 -1.32
CA PRO A 56 -48.72 -2.91 -0.45
C PRO A 56 -47.26 -3.07 0.01
N VAL A 57 -47.05 -3.15 1.32
CA VAL A 57 -45.75 -3.49 1.90
C VAL A 57 -45.55 -4.99 1.67
N TYR A 58 -44.65 -5.33 0.76
CA TYR A 58 -44.23 -6.71 0.55
C TYR A 58 -43.25 -7.10 1.66
N GLU A 59 -43.39 -8.31 2.20
CA GLU A 59 -42.35 -8.87 3.06
C GLU A 59 -41.04 -8.92 2.27
N ASN A 60 -39.94 -8.50 2.90
CA ASN A 60 -38.64 -8.55 2.27
C ASN A 60 -38.19 -10.01 2.26
N ASP A 61 -38.36 -10.69 1.11
CA ASP A 61 -37.92 -12.08 0.90
C ASP A 61 -36.39 -12.24 0.93
N LEU A 62 -35.64 -11.14 1.07
CA LEU A 62 -34.19 -11.18 1.23
C LEU A 62 -33.83 -11.53 2.67
N PRO A 63 -32.87 -12.44 2.88
CA PRO A 63 -32.43 -12.80 4.22
C PRO A 63 -31.92 -11.56 4.97
N ASP A 64 -32.14 -11.53 6.28
CA ASP A 64 -31.50 -10.54 7.14
C ASP A 64 -29.99 -10.81 7.14
N TRP A 65 -29.28 -10.06 6.30
CA TRP A 65 -27.85 -10.18 6.15
C TRP A 65 -27.11 -9.91 7.47
N ALA A 66 -27.67 -9.12 8.39
CA ALA A 66 -27.05 -8.90 9.69
C ALA A 66 -27.09 -10.19 10.53
N GLU A 67 -28.24 -10.88 10.55
CA GLU A 67 -28.38 -12.18 11.23
C GLU A 67 -27.48 -13.26 10.59
N VAL A 68 -27.47 -13.35 9.26
CA VAL A 68 -26.61 -14.30 8.53
C VAL A 68 -25.13 -14.05 8.83
N LEU A 69 -24.68 -12.79 8.83
CA LEU A 69 -23.31 -12.44 9.19
C LEU A 69 -23.01 -12.79 10.65
N GLN A 70 -23.93 -12.53 11.56
CA GLN A 70 -23.76 -12.85 12.98
C GLN A 70 -23.62 -14.35 13.23
N ILE A 71 -24.49 -15.17 12.64
CA ILE A 71 -24.41 -16.64 12.69
C ILE A 71 -23.09 -17.13 12.09
N THR A 72 -22.66 -16.55 10.97
CA THR A 72 -21.39 -16.90 10.31
C THR A 72 -20.18 -16.58 11.19
N VAL A 73 -20.16 -15.41 11.83
CA VAL A 73 -19.10 -15.01 12.79
C VAL A 73 -19.05 -15.98 13.97
N MET A 74 -20.19 -16.27 14.61
CA MET A 74 -20.25 -17.22 15.72
C MET A 74 -19.78 -18.62 15.31
N HIS A 75 -20.17 -19.08 14.12
CA HIS A 75 -19.69 -20.35 13.58
C HIS A 75 -18.17 -20.33 13.38
N TYR A 76 -17.60 -19.27 12.82
CA TYR A 76 -16.15 -19.16 12.58
C TYR A 76 -15.34 -19.01 13.85
N GLU A 77 -15.87 -18.36 14.88
CA GLU A 77 -15.26 -18.30 16.21
C GLU A 77 -15.27 -19.68 16.87
N SER A 78 -16.43 -20.35 16.91
CA SER A 78 -16.57 -21.66 17.55
C SER A 78 -15.76 -22.78 16.87
N SER A 79 -15.54 -22.67 15.56
CA SER A 79 -14.76 -23.62 14.77
C SER A 79 -13.27 -23.28 14.64
N GLY A 80 -12.84 -22.10 15.10
CA GLY A 80 -11.47 -21.61 14.91
C GLY A 80 -11.11 -21.25 13.46
N GLU A 81 -12.10 -21.15 12.56
CA GLU A 81 -11.89 -20.82 11.14
C GLU A 81 -11.24 -19.44 10.93
N PHE A 82 -11.52 -18.47 11.80
CA PHE A 82 -10.84 -17.17 11.76
C PHE A 82 -9.33 -17.31 11.92
N GLU A 83 -8.89 -18.10 12.90
CA GLU A 83 -7.48 -18.30 13.18
C GLU A 83 -6.81 -19.11 12.06
N ARG A 84 -7.48 -20.16 11.56
CA ARG A 84 -7.01 -20.93 10.38
C ARG A 84 -6.82 -20.02 9.16
N ARG A 85 -7.79 -19.17 8.84
CA ARG A 85 -7.70 -18.25 7.68
C ARG A 85 -6.63 -17.18 7.88
N ARG A 86 -6.48 -16.67 9.10
CA ARG A 86 -5.40 -15.75 9.45
C ARG A 86 -4.04 -16.40 9.25
N GLN A 87 -3.82 -17.60 9.78
CA GLN A 87 -2.57 -18.35 9.63
C GLN A 87 -2.28 -18.67 8.16
N LYS A 88 -3.29 -19.10 7.40
CA LYS A 88 -3.16 -19.29 5.95
C LYS A 88 -2.74 -18.01 5.25
N THR A 89 -3.37 -16.89 5.57
CA THR A 89 -3.03 -15.58 4.98
C THR A 89 -1.59 -15.18 5.31
N VAL A 90 -1.15 -15.35 6.56
CA VAL A 90 0.23 -15.09 6.98
C VAL A 90 1.20 -16.00 6.22
N SER A 91 0.90 -17.30 6.12
CA SER A 91 1.73 -18.26 5.40
C SER A 91 1.82 -17.93 3.90
N ASP A 92 0.70 -17.57 3.27
CA ASP A 92 0.66 -17.17 1.86
C ASP A 92 1.46 -15.86 1.64
N MET A 93 1.41 -14.91 2.59
CA MET A 93 2.24 -13.69 2.57
C MET A 93 3.73 -14.00 2.74
N GLU A 94 4.10 -14.88 3.67
CA GLU A 94 5.50 -15.33 3.87
C GLU A 94 6.03 -16.03 2.62
N ALA A 95 5.24 -16.92 2.02
CA ALA A 95 5.59 -17.57 0.77
C ALA A 95 5.76 -16.55 -0.38
N ALA A 96 4.91 -15.53 -0.45
CA ALA A 96 5.03 -14.45 -1.43
C ALA A 96 6.26 -13.56 -1.20
N LEU A 97 6.77 -13.46 0.03
CA LEU A 97 8.01 -12.75 0.36
C LEU A 97 9.27 -13.49 -0.08
N GLU A 98 9.22 -14.83 -0.07
CA GLU A 98 10.32 -15.69 -0.53
C GLU A 98 10.28 -15.97 -2.03
N SER A 99 9.13 -15.78 -2.67
CA SER A 99 8.95 -15.93 -4.12
C SER A 99 8.04 -14.82 -4.67
N PRO A 100 8.55 -13.58 -4.78
CA PRO A 100 7.74 -12.45 -5.22
C PRO A 100 7.22 -12.65 -6.64
N ARG A 101 5.89 -12.64 -6.80
CA ARG A 101 5.22 -12.75 -8.10
C ARG A 101 5.20 -11.39 -8.80
N GLY A 102 5.35 -11.39 -10.13
CA GLY A 102 5.27 -10.16 -10.93
C GLY A 102 6.47 -9.22 -10.81
N ALA A 103 7.54 -9.64 -10.13
CA ALA A 103 8.77 -8.87 -10.00
C ALA A 103 9.41 -8.62 -11.38
N VAL A 104 9.74 -7.35 -11.66
CA VAL A 104 10.44 -6.97 -12.90
C VAL A 104 11.92 -6.91 -12.60
N LYS A 105 12.73 -7.72 -13.28
CA LYS A 105 14.19 -7.58 -13.25
C LYS A 105 14.58 -6.29 -13.99
N LEU A 106 15.11 -5.32 -13.25
CA LEU A 106 15.69 -4.11 -13.81
C LEU A 106 17.21 -4.29 -13.97
N PRO A 107 17.82 -3.67 -15.00
CA PRO A 107 19.27 -3.70 -15.15
C PRO A 107 19.97 -2.90 -14.04
N ARG A 108 21.24 -3.22 -13.79
CA ARG A 108 22.12 -2.36 -12.99
C ARG A 108 22.33 -1.01 -13.70
N ALA A 109 22.41 0.05 -12.92
CA ALA A 109 22.72 1.36 -13.43
C ALA A 109 24.20 1.46 -13.81
N VAL A 110 24.45 1.96 -15.03
CA VAL A 110 25.80 2.09 -15.60
C VAL A 110 26.48 3.39 -15.14
N ARG A 111 25.69 4.40 -14.77
CA ARG A 111 26.18 5.70 -14.30
C ARG A 111 25.36 6.20 -13.14
N LYS A 112 25.99 7.01 -12.29
CA LYS A 112 25.29 7.77 -11.26
C LYS A 112 24.39 8.81 -11.92
N ASP A 113 23.16 8.91 -11.43
CA ASP A 113 22.17 9.89 -11.88
C ASP A 113 21.42 10.49 -10.69
N ARG A 114 21.05 11.76 -10.79
CA ARG A 114 20.30 12.46 -9.74
C ARG A 114 19.23 13.33 -10.37
N ARG A 115 17.99 13.16 -9.90
CA ARG A 115 16.85 13.92 -10.38
C ARG A 115 15.85 14.19 -9.27
N VAL A 116 15.03 15.20 -9.50
CA VAL A 116 13.89 15.54 -8.65
C VAL A 116 12.62 15.29 -9.43
N ILE A 117 11.73 14.45 -8.88
CA ILE A 117 10.41 14.20 -9.44
C ILE A 117 9.44 15.08 -8.65
N PRO A 118 8.88 16.13 -9.27
CA PRO A 118 8.03 17.07 -8.57
C PRO A 118 6.75 16.38 -8.10
N PHE A 119 6.19 16.84 -6.98
CA PHE A 119 4.85 16.42 -6.60
C PHE A 119 3.82 16.92 -7.62
N PRO A 120 2.73 16.14 -7.85
CA PRO A 120 1.53 16.66 -8.51
C PRO A 120 1.08 17.99 -7.89
N GLU A 121 0.59 18.92 -8.71
CA GLU A 121 0.16 20.25 -8.27
C GLU A 121 -0.99 20.19 -7.23
N GLU A 122 -1.75 19.10 -7.22
CA GLU A 122 -2.78 18.83 -6.22
C GLU A 122 -2.17 18.55 -4.84
N LEU A 123 -1.04 17.83 -4.79
CA LEU A 123 -0.31 17.53 -3.55
C LEU A 123 0.55 18.69 -3.06
N LYS A 124 0.94 19.62 -3.95
CA LYS A 124 1.59 20.88 -3.52
C LYS A 124 0.63 21.82 -2.79
N ARG A 125 -0.67 21.76 -3.12
CA ARG A 125 -1.74 22.55 -2.49
C ARG A 125 -2.17 22.00 -1.13
N PHE A 126 -2.10 20.69 -0.94
CA PHE A 126 -2.15 20.09 0.39
C PHE A 126 -0.83 20.38 1.08
N ASP A 127 -0.78 21.43 1.89
CA ASP A 127 0.36 21.77 2.73
C ASP A 127 0.87 20.50 3.42
N LEU A 128 1.97 19.92 2.92
CA LEU A 128 2.69 18.80 3.51
C LEU A 128 3.29 19.17 4.89
N ARG A 129 2.93 20.35 5.42
CA ARG A 129 3.16 20.87 6.76
C ARG A 129 2.24 20.24 7.82
N MET A 130 1.28 19.41 7.44
CA MET A 130 0.52 18.61 8.41
C MET A 130 1.42 17.55 9.03
N SER A 131 1.31 17.34 10.34
CA SER A 131 2.21 16.62 11.27
C SER A 131 2.80 15.25 10.86
N GLN A 132 2.36 14.61 9.78
CA GLN A 132 3.01 13.44 9.18
C GLN A 132 4.14 13.79 8.19
N GLY A 133 4.22 15.06 7.76
CA GLY A 133 5.23 15.57 6.85
C GLY A 133 6.64 15.47 7.42
N ASP A 134 6.83 15.77 8.71
CA ASP A 134 8.13 15.68 9.36
C ASP A 134 8.67 14.24 9.41
N ASP A 135 7.79 13.26 9.59
CA ASP A 135 8.19 11.84 9.65
C ASP A 135 8.39 11.23 8.26
N LEU A 136 7.65 11.68 7.24
CA LEU A 136 7.91 11.30 5.84
C LEU A 136 9.16 11.96 5.29
N GLN A 137 9.46 13.22 5.66
CA GLN A 137 10.69 13.92 5.29
C GLN A 137 11.95 13.26 5.85
N LYS A 138 11.83 12.54 6.96
CA LYS A 138 12.93 11.74 7.52
C LYS A 138 13.16 10.44 6.76
N LYS A 139 12.17 9.96 5.99
CA LYS A 139 12.25 8.64 5.36
C LYS A 139 13.09 8.61 4.10
N VAL A 140 13.93 7.58 4.02
CA VAL A 140 14.74 7.22 2.87
C VAL A 140 14.33 5.81 2.43
N PHE A 141 14.11 5.65 1.13
CA PHE A 141 13.75 4.38 0.52
C PHE A 141 14.89 3.91 -0.37
N LEU A 142 15.32 2.66 -0.16
CA LEU A 142 16.41 2.02 -0.89
C LEU A 142 15.80 0.94 -1.78
N LEU A 143 15.67 1.23 -3.06
CA LEU A 143 15.11 0.32 -4.04
C LEU A 143 16.24 -0.56 -4.61
N ILE A 144 16.08 -1.88 -4.47
CA ILE A 144 17.09 -2.87 -4.89
C ILE A 144 16.46 -4.11 -5.52
N ASP A 145 17.29 -4.88 -6.22
CA ASP A 145 17.10 -6.30 -6.47
C ASP A 145 17.69 -7.11 -5.31
N GLY A 146 16.84 -7.80 -4.55
CA GLY A 146 17.25 -8.58 -3.39
C GLY A 146 18.13 -9.78 -3.72
N ASP A 147 18.14 -10.27 -4.97
CA ASP A 147 19.03 -11.35 -5.38
C ASP A 147 20.46 -10.85 -5.70
N ASP A 148 20.61 -9.57 -5.98
CA ASP A 148 21.88 -8.95 -6.36
C ASP A 148 22.72 -8.62 -5.12
N GLU A 149 23.83 -9.33 -4.94
CA GLU A 149 24.72 -9.17 -3.78
C GLU A 149 25.33 -7.77 -3.67
N ALA A 150 25.74 -7.17 -4.80
CA ALA A 150 26.32 -5.83 -4.79
C ALA A 150 25.30 -4.81 -4.30
N GLN A 151 24.04 -4.94 -4.74
CA GLN A 151 22.95 -4.05 -4.30
C GLN A 151 22.57 -4.27 -2.83
N ARG A 152 22.59 -5.51 -2.33
CA ARG A 152 22.37 -5.78 -0.90
C ARG A 152 23.45 -5.14 -0.03
N ARG A 153 24.73 -5.30 -0.40
CA ARG A 153 25.86 -4.68 0.31
C ARG A 153 25.76 -3.16 0.27
N TRP A 154 25.43 -2.59 -0.89
CA TRP A 154 25.17 -1.15 -1.01
C TRP A 154 24.05 -0.69 -0.08
N ALA A 155 22.92 -1.39 -0.06
CA ALA A 155 21.79 -1.04 0.81
C ALA A 155 22.19 -1.07 2.28
N LYS A 156 22.96 -2.08 2.71
CA LYS A 156 23.51 -2.15 4.06
C LYS A 156 24.39 -0.93 4.39
N THR A 157 25.33 -0.58 3.51
CA THR A 157 26.20 0.58 3.72
C THR A 157 25.40 1.87 3.88
N VAL A 158 24.43 2.10 2.99
CA VAL A 158 23.57 3.30 3.07
C VAL A 158 22.70 3.29 4.32
N LEU A 159 22.18 2.12 4.73
CA LEU A 159 21.44 1.98 5.99
C LEU A 159 22.30 2.32 7.21
N ASP A 160 23.54 1.82 7.27
CA ASP A 160 24.46 2.09 8.37
C ASP A 160 24.76 3.60 8.46
N GLU A 161 24.90 4.29 7.31
CA GLU A 161 25.07 5.74 7.25
C GLU A 161 23.82 6.52 7.70
N GLU A 162 22.63 6.14 7.23
CA GLU A 162 21.38 6.80 7.63
C GLU A 162 21.08 6.53 9.11
N ALA A 163 21.36 5.33 9.62
CA ALA A 163 21.18 4.98 11.01
C ALA A 163 22.03 5.87 11.92
N ARG A 164 23.28 6.17 11.54
CA ARG A 164 24.15 7.10 12.29
C ARG A 164 23.62 8.54 12.26
N ARG A 165 23.00 8.98 11.15
CA ARG A 165 22.59 10.38 10.95
C ARG A 165 21.21 10.70 11.50
N LYS A 166 20.25 9.80 11.32
CA LYS A 166 18.81 10.05 11.54
C LYS A 166 18.12 8.95 12.34
N GLY A 167 18.84 7.89 12.69
CA GLY A 167 18.27 6.68 13.30
C GLY A 167 17.78 5.69 12.25
N ILE A 168 17.91 4.41 12.56
CA ILE A 168 17.65 3.30 11.63
C ILE A 168 16.21 3.23 11.10
N ALA A 169 15.23 3.67 11.90
CA ALA A 169 13.82 3.66 11.54
C ALA A 169 13.47 4.62 10.39
N ALA A 170 14.38 5.55 10.07
CA ALA A 170 14.22 6.48 8.96
C ALA A 170 14.50 5.82 7.60
N ALA A 171 15.09 4.63 7.54
CA ALA A 171 15.42 3.99 6.27
C ALA A 171 14.62 2.70 6.04
N GLN A 172 14.16 2.51 4.81
CA GLN A 172 13.35 1.39 4.38
C GLN A 172 13.93 0.78 3.11
N VAL A 173 13.97 -0.55 3.05
CA VAL A 173 14.40 -1.26 1.84
C VAL A 173 13.16 -1.65 1.06
N VAL A 174 13.17 -1.41 -0.25
CA VAL A 174 12.09 -1.74 -1.16
C VAL A 174 12.62 -2.73 -2.19
N LEU A 175 12.06 -3.92 -2.22
CA LEU A 175 12.45 -4.96 -3.17
C LEU A 175 11.62 -4.80 -4.44
N ILE A 176 12.31 -4.51 -5.54
CA ILE A 176 11.74 -4.55 -6.89
C ILE A 176 11.65 -6.01 -7.38
N SER A 177 12.66 -6.80 -7.02
CA SER A 177 12.73 -8.24 -7.24
C SER A 177 13.58 -8.90 -6.15
N GLY A 178 13.57 -10.24 -6.14
CA GLY A 178 14.45 -11.04 -5.30
C GLY A 178 13.96 -11.28 -3.88
N LYS A 179 14.71 -12.10 -3.14
CA LYS A 179 14.27 -12.68 -1.86
C LYS A 179 14.48 -11.75 -0.68
N ARG A 180 13.45 -11.63 0.18
CA ARG A 180 13.55 -10.90 1.45
C ARG A 180 14.56 -11.52 2.41
N SER A 181 14.60 -12.85 2.52
CA SER A 181 15.54 -13.57 3.39
C SER A 181 17.01 -13.22 3.12
N LEU A 182 17.42 -13.12 1.85
CA LEU A 182 18.79 -12.74 1.48
C LEU A 182 19.14 -11.33 1.93
N VAL A 183 18.19 -10.40 1.80
CA VAL A 183 18.36 -9.01 2.24
C VAL A 183 18.47 -8.96 3.77
N LEU A 184 17.57 -9.60 4.50
CA LEU A 184 17.62 -9.61 5.97
C LEU A 184 18.93 -10.24 6.49
N LYS A 185 19.42 -11.30 5.83
CA LYS A 185 20.71 -11.91 6.15
C LYS A 185 21.87 -10.91 6.00
N GLU A 186 21.88 -10.13 4.92
CA GLU A 186 22.90 -9.09 4.70
C GLU A 186 22.83 -7.99 5.77
N LEU A 187 21.62 -7.55 6.13
CA LEU A 187 21.43 -6.49 7.12
C LEU A 187 21.86 -6.88 8.54
N GLY A 188 21.92 -8.17 8.85
CA GLY A 188 22.40 -8.69 10.14
C GLY A 188 21.66 -8.05 11.32
N ASN A 189 22.40 -7.37 12.19
CA ASN A 189 21.87 -6.73 13.41
C ASN A 189 20.77 -5.68 13.15
N HIS A 190 20.68 -5.16 11.92
CA HIS A 190 19.68 -4.18 11.52
C HIS A 190 18.37 -4.80 11.03
N ALA A 191 18.34 -6.11 10.77
CA ALA A 191 17.18 -6.80 10.20
C ALA A 191 15.88 -6.65 11.02
N ALA A 192 15.97 -6.55 12.35
CA ALA A 192 14.81 -6.39 13.23
C ALA A 192 14.21 -4.98 13.21
N LEU A 193 14.98 -3.97 12.78
CA LEU A 193 14.62 -2.55 12.88
C LEU A 193 14.29 -1.93 11.52
N VAL A 194 14.78 -2.54 10.43
CA VAL A 194 14.55 -2.07 9.06
C VAL A 194 13.28 -2.69 8.49
N ARG A 195 12.40 -1.85 7.97
CA ARG A 195 11.24 -2.33 7.19
C ARG A 195 11.69 -2.70 5.78
N VAL A 196 11.41 -3.94 5.38
CA VAL A 196 11.56 -4.41 4.00
C VAL A 196 10.18 -4.47 3.36
N LEU A 197 9.99 -3.69 2.31
CA LEU A 197 8.76 -3.57 1.52
C LEU A 197 8.94 -4.30 0.17
N LEU A 198 7.85 -4.70 -0.45
CA LEU A 198 7.85 -5.28 -1.80
C LEU A 198 7.09 -4.38 -2.77
N ASP A 199 7.66 -4.09 -3.93
CA ASP A 199 6.98 -3.36 -5.01
C ASP A 199 6.52 -4.32 -6.13
N GLN A 200 5.80 -5.38 -5.77
CA GLN A 200 5.35 -6.43 -6.72
C GLN A 200 4.47 -5.87 -7.85
N GLY A 201 3.64 -4.86 -7.56
CA GLY A 201 2.83 -4.18 -8.56
C GLY A 201 3.59 -3.13 -9.38
N GLY A 202 4.84 -2.84 -9.04
CA GLY A 202 5.68 -1.82 -9.67
C GLY A 202 5.16 -0.39 -9.51
N GLN A 203 4.30 -0.13 -8.52
CA GLN A 203 3.67 1.19 -8.32
C GLN A 203 4.73 2.21 -7.93
N MET A 204 5.60 1.87 -6.97
CA MET A 204 6.63 2.77 -6.48
C MET A 204 7.70 3.01 -7.54
N ARG A 205 8.13 1.95 -8.24
CA ARG A 205 9.03 2.03 -9.40
C ARG A 205 8.49 2.98 -10.46
N ARG A 206 7.22 2.84 -10.87
CA ARG A 206 6.61 3.70 -11.91
C ARG A 206 6.49 5.14 -11.43
N MET A 207 6.02 5.35 -10.21
CA MET A 207 5.90 6.68 -9.61
C MET A 207 7.25 7.41 -9.57
N LEU A 208 8.33 6.70 -9.26
CA LEU A 208 9.69 7.25 -9.18
C LEU A 208 10.46 7.18 -10.51
N GLY A 209 9.80 6.75 -11.60
CA GLY A 209 10.40 6.60 -12.94
C GLY A 209 11.63 5.69 -12.98
N VAL A 210 11.74 4.71 -12.06
CA VAL A 210 12.96 3.91 -11.88
C VAL A 210 13.10 2.89 -13.01
N SER A 211 14.19 3.01 -13.78
CA SER A 211 14.51 2.16 -14.92
C SER A 211 15.77 1.30 -14.72
N ALA A 212 16.58 1.60 -13.71
CA ALA A 212 17.79 0.87 -13.34
C ALA A 212 18.00 0.91 -11.83
N LEU A 213 18.80 -0.02 -11.30
CA LEU A 213 19.04 -0.20 -9.87
C LEU A 213 20.54 -0.18 -9.52
N PRO A 214 20.93 0.10 -8.27
CA PRO A 214 20.08 0.47 -7.14
C PRO A 214 19.70 1.96 -7.14
N VAL A 215 18.64 2.29 -6.39
CA VAL A 215 18.14 3.66 -6.25
C VAL A 215 17.90 4.03 -4.80
N ARG A 216 18.32 5.23 -4.42
CA ARG A 216 17.94 5.90 -3.18
C ARG A 216 16.91 6.98 -3.48
N ALA A 217 15.75 6.90 -2.86
CA ALA A 217 14.68 7.88 -2.96
C ALA A 217 14.43 8.53 -1.60
N ALA A 218 14.37 9.86 -1.56
CA ALA A 218 14.09 10.62 -0.35
C ALA A 218 13.12 11.76 -0.63
N PHE A 219 12.35 12.12 0.39
CA PHE A 219 11.46 13.28 0.32
C PHE A 219 12.25 14.59 0.35
N SER A 220 11.75 15.59 -0.36
CA SER A 220 12.18 16.98 -0.25
C SER A 220 11.00 17.93 -0.45
N LEU A 221 11.19 19.22 -0.18
CA LEU A 221 10.14 20.23 -0.34
C LEU A 221 9.66 20.37 -1.79
N GLU A 222 10.53 20.08 -2.76
CA GLU A 222 10.24 20.24 -4.19
C GLU A 222 9.64 18.98 -4.82
N GLY A 223 9.78 17.83 -4.16
CA GLY A 223 9.44 16.53 -4.73
C GLY A 223 10.30 15.39 -4.19
N TRP A 224 10.24 14.25 -4.88
CA TRP A 224 11.10 13.10 -4.61
C TRP A 224 12.50 13.32 -5.18
N LYS A 225 13.51 13.34 -4.31
CA LYS A 225 14.91 13.23 -4.72
C LYS A 225 15.21 11.77 -5.01
N VAL A 226 15.53 11.47 -6.26
CA VAL A 226 15.84 10.12 -6.73
C VAL A 226 17.30 10.10 -7.19
N GLU A 227 18.11 9.31 -6.50
CA GLU A 227 19.53 9.12 -6.79
C GLU A 227 19.76 7.66 -7.21
N THR A 228 20.23 7.47 -8.43
CA THR A 228 20.64 6.15 -8.94
C THR A 228 22.14 6.02 -8.77
N GLU A 229 22.61 4.88 -8.26
CA GLU A 229 24.04 4.62 -8.06
C GLU A 229 24.55 3.59 -9.05
N ALA A 230 25.74 3.82 -9.61
CA ALA A 230 26.46 2.80 -10.35
C ALA A 230 27.29 1.98 -9.37
N LEU A 231 27.08 0.66 -9.35
CA LEU A 231 27.88 -0.26 -8.57
C LEU A 231 28.91 -0.93 -9.47
N GLU A 232 30.15 -1.01 -9.01
CA GLU A 232 31.18 -1.76 -9.73
C GLU A 232 30.86 -3.26 -9.73
N GLU A 233 31.10 -3.92 -10.86
CA GLU A 233 31.18 -5.38 -10.88
C GLU A 233 32.47 -5.77 -10.17
N HIS A 234 32.34 -6.25 -8.93
CA HIS A 234 33.43 -7.02 -8.33
C HIS A 234 33.47 -8.37 -9.06
N ALA A 235 34.47 -8.52 -9.93
CA ALA A 235 34.87 -9.76 -10.58
C ALA A 235 35.34 -10.80 -9.57
#